data_AF-A0A7C5VK19-F1
#
_entry.id   AF-A0A7C5VK19-F1
#
_cell.length_a   1.000
_cell.length_b   1.000
_cell.length_c   1.000
_cell.angle_alpha   90.00
_cell.angle_beta   90.00
_cell.angle_gamma   90.00
#
_symmetry.space_group_name_H-M   'P 1'
#
loop_
_entity.id
_entity.type
_entity.pdbx_description
1 polymer ?
#
loop_
_entity_poly.entity_id
_entity_poly.type
_entity_poly.pdbx_seq_one_letter_code
_entity_poly.pdbx_strand_id
1 'polypeptide(L)'
;MYLRLVFFLLFFSIMYLSFSQDLTNQNITNQNTTNLVSLSSTNLRMELSARIVFFNKKQIDGRIIFKSNYVVVNHVENSVRISLSLKYSDIEMIHPITWFPEFQRIEKDRLVYNFYPVEYVVKLKDGKYLNVVGRVPEFEVMDFVYSYGKSKIYTYFVDYLISDKKGFTKWKNMGTYELNKNFKKPHPNVAYYVYFR
;
A
#
# COMPACT_ATOMS: atom_id res chain seq x y z
N MET A 1 -29.50 40.07 29.41
CA MET A 1 -28.33 39.22 29.07
C MET A 1 -28.49 37.74 29.48
N TYR A 2 -29.28 37.41 30.51
CA TYR A 2 -29.44 36.03 31.01
C TYR A 2 -30.28 35.08 30.16
N LEU A 3 -31.20 35.58 29.33
CA LEU A 3 -32.10 34.73 28.55
C LEU A 3 -31.36 33.88 27.49
N ARG A 4 -30.28 34.42 26.89
CA ARG A 4 -29.47 33.69 25.89
C ARG A 4 -28.65 32.56 26.49
N LEU A 5 -28.22 32.69 27.74
CA LEU A 5 -27.45 31.66 28.45
C LEU A 5 -28.33 30.44 28.77
N VAL A 6 -29.59 30.67 29.16
CA VAL A 6 -30.54 29.59 29.47
C VAL A 6 -30.86 28.76 28.22
N PHE A 7 -31.09 29.40 27.06
CA PHE A 7 -31.29 28.67 25.81
C PHE A 7 -30.06 27.87 25.38
N PHE A 8 -28.86 28.39 25.60
CA PHE A 8 -27.62 27.69 25.26
C PHE A 8 -27.42 26.42 26.11
N LEU A 9 -27.72 26.50 27.41
CA LEU A 9 -27.63 25.35 28.32
C LEU A 9 -28.70 24.30 28.04
N LEU A 10 -29.92 24.71 27.68
CA LEU A 10 -31.00 23.81 27.29
C LEU A 10 -30.70 23.08 25.96
N PHE A 11 -30.09 23.77 25.00
CA PHE A 11 -29.70 23.16 23.74
C PHE A 11 -28.60 22.10 23.93
N PHE A 12 -27.62 22.37 24.78
CA PHE A 12 -26.56 21.41 25.09
C PHE A 12 -27.04 20.19 25.89
N SER A 13 -28.01 20.34 26.81
CA SER A 13 -28.54 19.20 27.55
C SER A 13 -29.33 18.24 26.65
N ILE A 14 -30.09 18.76 25.68
CA ILE A 14 -30.84 17.95 24.71
C ILE A 14 -29.87 17.18 23.79
N MET A 15 -28.82 17.82 23.30
CA MET A 15 -27.79 17.16 22.48
C MET A 15 -27.07 16.02 23.24
N TYR A 16 -26.80 16.20 24.54
CA TYR A 16 -26.13 15.19 25.36
C TYR A 16 -27.01 13.94 25.63
N LEU A 17 -28.32 14.15 25.76
CA LEU A 17 -29.31 13.06 25.91
C LEU A 17 -29.44 12.22 24.63
N SER A 18 -29.41 12.84 23.45
CA SER A 18 -29.44 12.11 22.17
C SER A 18 -28.19 11.24 21.97
N PHE A 19 -27.01 11.75 22.34
CA PHE A 19 -25.75 11.02 22.21
C PHE A 19 -25.65 9.81 23.17
N SER A 20 -26.28 9.92 24.35
CA SER A 20 -26.24 8.85 25.36
C SER A 20 -27.18 7.68 25.03
N GLN A 21 -28.27 7.92 24.29
CA GLN A 21 -29.18 6.87 23.82
C GLN A 21 -28.61 6.06 22.65
N ASP A 22 -27.80 6.66 21.78
CA ASP A 22 -27.11 5.94 20.70
C ASP A 22 -26.01 5.00 21.24
N LEU A 23 -25.33 5.40 22.33
CA LEU A 23 -24.32 4.57 23.00
C LEU A 23 -24.91 3.38 23.77
N THR A 24 -26.14 3.49 24.28
CA THR A 24 -26.82 2.34 24.94
C THR A 24 -27.44 1.39 23.92
N ASN A 25 -27.94 1.87 22.79
CA ASN A 25 -28.53 1.01 21.75
C ASN A 25 -27.51 0.21 20.93
N GLN A 26 -26.24 0.62 20.86
CA GLN A 26 -25.19 -0.20 20.23
C GLN A 26 -24.69 -1.36 21.12
N ASN A 27 -25.00 -1.36 22.42
CA ASN A 27 -24.49 -2.38 23.34
C ASN A 27 -25.46 -3.55 23.60
N ILE A 28 -26.67 -3.56 23.03
CA ILE A 28 -27.69 -4.58 23.32
C ILE A 28 -27.89 -5.60 22.17
N THR A 29 -27.27 -5.43 21.01
CA THR A 29 -27.46 -6.35 19.85
C THR A 29 -26.31 -7.33 19.57
N ASN A 30 -25.45 -7.61 20.56
CA ASN A 30 -24.32 -8.53 20.40
C ASN A 30 -24.22 -9.59 21.50
N GLN A 31 -25.36 -10.14 21.93
CA GLN A 31 -25.37 -11.37 22.72
C GLN A 31 -26.37 -12.33 22.10
N ASN A 32 -25.94 -13.06 21.07
CA ASN A 32 -26.23 -14.47 20.92
C ASN A 32 -25.41 -15.10 19.78
N THR A 33 -24.82 -16.24 20.11
CA THR A 33 -24.18 -17.22 19.20
C THR A 33 -22.81 -16.85 18.63
N THR A 34 -21.75 -17.21 19.35
CA THR A 34 -20.58 -17.83 18.71
C THR A 34 -20.01 -18.90 19.63
N ASN A 35 -20.33 -20.16 19.30
CA ASN A 35 -19.44 -21.28 19.58
C ASN A 35 -18.12 -20.97 18.86
N LEU A 36 -17.16 -20.41 19.59
CA LEU A 36 -15.77 -20.29 19.15
C LEU A 36 -15.20 -21.71 19.09
N VAL A 37 -15.44 -22.37 17.97
CA VAL A 37 -14.50 -23.36 17.46
C VAL A 37 -13.20 -22.60 17.24
N SER A 38 -12.24 -22.85 18.12
CA SER A 38 -10.86 -22.43 17.96
C SER A 38 -10.30 -23.10 16.71
N LEU A 39 -10.55 -22.49 15.55
CA LEU A 39 -9.79 -22.72 14.33
C LEU A 39 -8.36 -22.32 14.65
N SER A 40 -7.57 -23.33 15.03
CA SER A 40 -6.11 -23.34 14.97
C SER A 40 -5.69 -22.49 13.78
N SER A 41 -5.14 -21.31 14.05
CA SER A 41 -4.54 -20.42 13.07
C SER A 41 -3.25 -21.07 12.58
N THR A 42 -3.39 -22.12 11.77
CA THR A 42 -2.31 -22.65 10.97
C THR A 42 -1.80 -21.47 10.16
N ASN A 43 -0.57 -21.02 10.44
CA ASN A 43 0.11 -19.95 9.72
C ASN A 43 0.01 -20.23 8.22
N LEU A 44 -0.99 -19.64 7.56
CA LEU A 44 -1.31 -19.92 6.17
C LEU A 44 -0.33 -19.11 5.33
N ARG A 45 0.86 -19.69 5.18
CA ARG A 45 1.91 -19.16 4.32
C ARG A 45 1.72 -19.73 2.93
N MET A 46 1.47 -18.86 1.97
CA MET A 46 1.45 -19.21 0.56
C MET A 46 2.84 -18.94 -0.02
N GLU A 47 3.39 -19.91 -0.75
CA GLU A 47 4.63 -19.74 -1.50
C GLU A 47 4.32 -19.84 -2.99
N LEU A 48 4.79 -18.87 -3.78
CA LEU A 48 4.67 -18.88 -5.23
C LEU A 48 6.04 -18.76 -5.88
N SER A 49 6.28 -19.58 -6.90
CA SER A 49 7.48 -19.42 -7.73
C SER A 49 7.39 -18.10 -8.47
N ALA A 50 8.48 -17.34 -8.48
CA ALA A 50 8.49 -16.01 -9.06
C ALA A 50 9.80 -15.69 -9.78
N ARG A 51 9.69 -14.86 -10.83
CA ARG A 51 10.79 -14.17 -11.47
C ARG A 51 10.67 -12.69 -11.21
N ILE A 52 11.70 -12.11 -10.61
CA ILE A 52 11.81 -10.67 -10.42
C ILE A 52 12.64 -10.09 -11.55
N VAL A 53 12.12 -9.07 -12.24
CA VAL A 53 12.88 -8.28 -13.21
C VAL A 53 13.09 -6.90 -12.62
N PHE A 54 14.35 -6.54 -12.41
CA PHE A 54 14.72 -5.23 -11.90
C PHE A 54 14.70 -4.18 -13.01
N PHE A 55 14.65 -2.89 -12.64
CA PHE A 55 14.65 -1.80 -13.61
C PHE A 55 15.89 -1.78 -14.53
N ASN A 56 17.05 -2.25 -14.02
CA ASN A 56 18.26 -2.45 -14.82
C ASN A 56 18.22 -3.71 -15.72
N LYS A 57 17.06 -4.36 -15.87
CA LYS A 57 16.81 -5.59 -16.64
C LYS A 57 17.48 -6.86 -16.10
N LYS A 58 18.20 -6.80 -14.97
CA LYS A 58 18.67 -8.02 -14.29
C LYS A 58 17.48 -8.82 -13.81
N GLN A 59 17.63 -10.13 -13.77
CA GLN A 59 16.57 -11.05 -13.38
C GLN A 59 17.05 -11.97 -12.27
N ILE A 60 16.12 -12.33 -11.38
CA ILE A 60 16.37 -13.36 -10.37
C ILE A 60 15.13 -14.24 -10.22
N ASP A 61 15.35 -15.55 -10.22
CA ASP A 61 14.32 -16.56 -10.03
C ASP A 61 14.34 -17.06 -8.57
N GLY A 62 13.17 -17.34 -8.01
CA GLY A 62 13.02 -17.80 -6.64
C GLY A 62 11.56 -18.04 -6.26
N ARG A 63 11.24 -17.88 -4.97
CA ARG A 63 9.88 -18.00 -4.42
C ARG A 63 9.54 -16.79 -3.57
N ILE A 64 8.32 -16.28 -3.69
CA ILE A 64 7.78 -15.25 -2.80
C ILE A 64 6.91 -15.94 -1.74
N ILE A 65 7.08 -15.52 -0.48
CA ILE A 65 6.30 -15.98 0.66
C ILE A 65 5.28 -14.90 1.02
N PHE A 66 4.01 -15.23 0.91
CA PHE A 66 2.91 -14.37 1.34
C PHE A 66 2.34 -14.84 2.69
N LYS A 67 1.89 -13.87 3.49
CA LYS A 67 1.20 -14.12 4.77
C LYS A 67 -0.29 -14.43 4.61
N SER A 68 -0.80 -14.35 3.39
CA SER A 68 -2.19 -14.55 3.00
C SER A 68 -2.23 -15.20 1.62
N ASN A 69 -3.36 -15.82 1.27
CA ASN A 69 -3.61 -16.38 -0.06
C ASN A 69 -4.17 -15.35 -1.05
N TYR A 70 -4.64 -14.22 -0.54
CA TYR A 70 -5.29 -13.18 -1.32
C TYR A 70 -4.77 -11.78 -0.95
N VAL A 71 -5.00 -10.83 -1.86
CA VAL A 71 -4.74 -9.41 -1.71
C VAL A 71 -5.98 -8.63 -2.13
N VAL A 72 -6.28 -7.56 -1.41
CA VAL A 72 -7.37 -6.65 -1.79
C VAL A 72 -6.78 -5.53 -2.64
N VAL A 73 -7.31 -5.35 -3.85
CA VAL A 73 -6.85 -4.32 -4.79
C VAL A 73 -8.00 -3.43 -5.22
N ASN A 74 -7.71 -2.14 -5.44
CA ASN A 74 -8.67 -1.21 -6.02
C ASN A 74 -8.42 -1.10 -7.53
N HIS A 75 -9.28 -1.74 -8.32
CA HIS A 75 -9.24 -1.68 -9.77
C HIS A 75 -10.06 -0.49 -10.29
N VAL A 76 -9.61 0.18 -11.36
CA VAL A 76 -10.39 1.18 -12.08
C VAL A 76 -10.81 0.65 -13.44
N GLU A 77 -12.11 0.60 -13.68
CA GLU A 77 -12.75 0.23 -14.95
C GLU A 77 -13.81 1.28 -15.29
N ASN A 78 -13.77 1.86 -16.49
CA ASN A 78 -14.72 2.89 -16.94
C ASN A 78 -14.92 4.04 -15.93
N SER A 79 -13.83 4.53 -15.34
CA SER A 79 -13.81 5.57 -14.29
C SER A 79 -14.46 5.19 -12.95
N VAL A 80 -14.86 3.94 -12.77
CA VAL A 80 -15.40 3.41 -11.51
C VAL A 80 -14.30 2.66 -10.76
N ARG A 81 -14.15 2.93 -9.46
CA ARG A 81 -13.24 2.20 -8.57
C ARG A 81 -13.97 1.01 -7.95
N ILE A 82 -13.43 -0.18 -8.17
CA ILE A 82 -13.98 -1.46 -7.70
C ILE A 82 -12.93 -2.13 -6.79
N SER A 83 -13.33 -2.50 -5.58
CA SER A 83 -12.48 -3.28 -4.66
C SER A 83 -12.64 -4.77 -4.96
N LEU A 84 -11.53 -5.45 -5.22
CA LEU A 84 -11.48 -6.87 -5.59
C LEU A 84 -10.58 -7.63 -4.63
N SER A 85 -11.05 -8.78 -4.14
CA SER A 85 -10.18 -9.76 -3.46
C SER A 85 -9.62 -10.72 -4.50
N LEU A 86 -8.31 -10.69 -4.69
CA LEU A 86 -7.60 -11.43 -5.71
C LEU A 86 -6.68 -12.48 -5.08
N LYS A 87 -6.79 -13.74 -5.49
CA LYS A 87 -5.85 -14.77 -5.02
C LYS A 87 -4.51 -14.57 -5.71
N TYR A 88 -3.40 -14.67 -4.97
CA TYR A 88 -2.07 -14.54 -5.57
C TYR A 88 -1.81 -15.64 -6.62
N SER A 89 -2.40 -16.82 -6.46
CA SER A 89 -2.30 -17.93 -7.43
C SER A 89 -2.80 -17.57 -8.83
N ASP A 90 -3.71 -16.60 -8.92
CA ASP A 90 -4.38 -16.20 -10.16
C ASP A 90 -3.65 -15.04 -10.84
N ILE A 91 -2.68 -14.44 -10.16
CA ILE A 91 -1.84 -13.36 -10.68
C ILE A 91 -0.71 -13.97 -11.51
N GLU A 92 -0.54 -13.50 -12.74
CA GLU A 92 0.61 -13.82 -13.58
C GLU A 92 1.72 -12.80 -13.38
N MET A 93 1.39 -11.51 -13.31
CA MET A 93 2.38 -10.45 -13.26
C MET A 93 1.89 -9.20 -12.53
N ILE A 94 2.79 -8.57 -11.78
CA ILE A 94 2.62 -7.23 -11.21
C ILE A 94 3.66 -6.30 -11.84
N HIS A 95 3.19 -5.13 -12.25
CA HIS A 95 4.01 -4.09 -12.84
C HIS A 95 3.66 -2.70 -12.29
N PRO A 96 4.52 -2.10 -11.45
CA PRO A 96 4.35 -0.72 -11.02
C PRO A 96 4.51 0.28 -12.18
N ILE A 97 3.59 1.24 -12.29
CA ILE A 97 3.53 2.24 -13.37
C ILE A 97 4.02 3.60 -12.90
N THR A 98 3.53 4.05 -11.75
CA THR A 98 3.85 5.36 -11.17
C THR A 98 4.18 5.25 -9.69
N TRP A 99 5.04 6.14 -9.24
CA TRP A 99 5.47 6.25 -7.85
C TRP A 99 5.21 7.66 -7.33
N PHE A 100 4.81 7.73 -6.06
CA PHE A 100 4.58 8.98 -5.37
C PHE A 100 5.54 9.13 -4.18
N PRO A 101 6.16 10.32 -3.99
CA PRO A 101 7.05 10.57 -2.88
C PRO A 101 6.30 10.70 -1.56
N GLU A 102 6.81 10.04 -0.52
CA GLU A 102 6.36 10.16 0.85
C GLU A 102 7.56 10.58 1.72
N PHE A 103 7.45 11.74 2.37
CA PHE A 103 8.48 12.24 3.27
C PHE A 103 8.68 11.26 4.44
N GLN A 104 9.94 10.93 4.73
CA GLN A 104 10.28 10.01 5.81
C GLN A 104 10.92 10.76 6.98
N ARG A 105 12.02 11.46 6.73
CA ARG A 105 12.82 12.10 7.79
C ARG A 105 13.78 13.14 7.20
N ILE A 106 14.37 13.92 8.11
CA ILE A 106 15.52 14.77 7.82
C ILE A 106 16.79 14.03 8.21
N GLU A 107 17.81 14.06 7.35
CA GLU A 107 19.13 13.46 7.61
C GLU A 107 20.23 14.48 7.26
N LYS A 108 20.86 15.06 8.28
CA LYS A 108 21.84 16.16 8.16
C LYS A 108 21.33 17.31 7.30
N ASP A 109 21.79 17.40 6.06
CA ASP A 109 21.53 18.45 5.08
C ASP A 109 20.50 18.03 4.00
N ARG A 110 19.73 16.95 4.26
CA ARG A 110 18.90 16.28 3.24
C ARG A 110 17.55 15.87 3.79
N LEU A 111 16.53 15.89 2.94
CA LEU A 111 15.24 15.28 3.22
C LEU A 111 15.17 13.90 2.56
N VAL A 112 14.80 12.88 3.31
CA VAL A 112 14.69 11.49 2.83
C VAL A 112 13.24 11.23 2.44
N TYR A 113 13.03 10.69 1.24
CA TYR A 113 11.71 10.30 0.73
C TYR A 113 11.71 8.84 0.30
N ASN A 114 10.61 8.16 0.58
CA ASN A 114 10.29 6.86 -0.03
C ASN A 114 9.31 7.10 -1.17
N PHE A 115 9.61 6.55 -2.33
CA PHE A 115 8.77 6.64 -3.51
C PHE A 115 7.99 5.34 -3.65
N TYR A 116 6.76 5.32 -3.15
CA TYR A 116 5.91 4.14 -3.17
C TYR A 116 5.11 4.05 -4.47
N PRO A 117 4.91 2.85 -5.02
CA PRO A 117 4.07 2.68 -6.18
C PRO A 117 2.60 2.91 -5.84
N VAL A 118 1.93 3.70 -6.68
CA VAL A 118 0.53 4.12 -6.50
C VAL A 118 -0.37 3.71 -7.66
N GLU A 119 0.21 3.22 -8.75
CA GLU A 119 -0.51 2.61 -9.85
C GLU A 119 0.23 1.37 -10.33
N TYR A 120 -0.51 0.31 -10.64
CA TYR A 120 0.02 -0.95 -11.09
C TYR A 120 -0.82 -1.47 -12.25
N VAL A 121 -0.18 -2.16 -13.18
CA VAL A 121 -0.84 -3.11 -14.05
C VAL A 121 -0.65 -4.49 -13.45
N VAL A 122 -1.75 -5.18 -13.18
CA VAL A 122 -1.76 -6.57 -12.72
C VAL A 122 -2.33 -7.43 -13.82
N LYS A 123 -1.53 -8.35 -14.36
CA LYS A 123 -1.98 -9.34 -15.35
C LYS A 123 -2.37 -10.62 -14.62
N LEU A 124 -3.56 -11.12 -14.89
CA LEU A 124 -4.05 -12.39 -14.40
C LEU A 124 -3.66 -13.53 -15.34
N LYS A 125 -3.61 -14.76 -14.84
CA LYS A 125 -3.27 -15.96 -15.61
C LYS A 125 -4.28 -16.29 -16.72
N ASP A 126 -5.52 -15.79 -16.61
CA ASP A 126 -6.54 -15.88 -17.66
C ASP A 126 -6.33 -14.85 -18.79
N GLY A 127 -5.31 -13.99 -18.68
CA GLY A 127 -4.97 -12.96 -19.66
C GLY A 127 -5.62 -11.59 -19.39
N LYS A 128 -6.51 -11.46 -18.40
CA LYS A 128 -7.13 -10.17 -18.04
C LYS A 128 -6.10 -9.24 -17.40
N TYR A 129 -6.20 -7.96 -17.73
CA TYR A 129 -5.42 -6.90 -17.09
C TYR A 129 -6.29 -6.08 -16.14
N LEU A 130 -5.77 -5.83 -14.95
CA LEU A 130 -6.36 -4.94 -13.95
C LEU A 130 -5.47 -3.71 -13.81
N ASN A 131 -6.05 -2.53 -14.03
CA ASN A 131 -5.45 -1.26 -13.65
C ASN A 131 -5.73 -1.02 -12.16
N VAL A 132 -4.73 -1.24 -11.32
CA VAL A 132 -4.84 -1.11 -9.87
C VAL A 132 -4.32 0.26 -9.45
N VAL A 133 -5.07 0.96 -8.60
CA VAL A 133 -4.74 2.29 -8.08
C VAL A 133 -4.65 2.30 -6.57
N GLY A 134 -3.82 3.18 -6.03
CA GLY A 134 -3.50 3.25 -4.62
C GLY A 134 -2.42 2.26 -4.21
N ARG A 135 -1.97 2.38 -2.97
CA ARG A 135 -0.92 1.54 -2.39
C ARG A 135 -1.42 0.13 -2.11
N VAL A 136 -0.60 -0.87 -2.43
CA VAL A 136 -0.83 -2.29 -2.12
C VAL A 136 0.39 -2.78 -1.34
N PRO A 137 0.39 -2.71 0.00
CA PRO A 137 1.57 -2.98 0.83
C PRO A 137 2.25 -4.33 0.55
N GLU A 138 1.47 -5.35 0.20
CA GLU A 138 1.96 -6.68 -0.14
C GLU A 138 2.73 -6.72 -1.47
N PHE A 139 2.51 -5.76 -2.37
CA PHE A 139 3.30 -5.58 -3.59
C PHE A 139 4.49 -4.65 -3.39
N GLU A 140 4.51 -3.85 -2.33
CA GLU A 140 5.58 -2.91 -2.02
C GLU A 140 6.84 -3.62 -1.50
N VAL A 141 6.63 -4.64 -0.66
CA VAL A 141 7.69 -5.42 -0.02
C VAL A 141 7.30 -6.89 0.03
N MET A 142 8.13 -7.74 -0.58
CA MET A 142 7.90 -9.18 -0.66
C MET A 142 9.07 -9.95 -0.05
N ASP A 143 8.78 -10.93 0.81
CA ASP A 143 9.78 -11.85 1.33
C ASP A 143 10.12 -12.88 0.23
N PHE A 144 11.38 -12.91 -0.21
CA PHE A 144 11.85 -13.66 -1.35
C PHE A 144 12.95 -14.64 -0.99
N VAL A 145 12.82 -15.88 -1.44
CA VAL A 145 13.78 -16.97 -1.22
C VAL A 145 14.34 -17.40 -2.57
N TYR A 146 15.67 -17.37 -2.70
CA TYR A 146 16.40 -17.70 -3.92
C TYR A 146 17.65 -18.53 -3.58
N SER A 147 18.44 -18.89 -4.60
CA SER A 147 19.56 -19.83 -4.46
C SER A 147 20.60 -19.44 -3.41
N TYR A 148 20.77 -18.14 -3.13
CA TYR A 148 21.77 -17.65 -2.17
C TYR A 148 21.19 -17.33 -0.78
N GLY A 149 19.88 -17.50 -0.58
CA GLY A 149 19.24 -17.29 0.73
C GLY A 149 17.91 -16.54 0.66
N LYS A 150 17.63 -15.80 1.73
CA LYS A 150 16.39 -15.03 1.90
C LYS A 150 16.69 -13.53 1.85
N SER A 151 15.87 -12.77 1.13
CA SER A 151 15.95 -11.31 1.06
C SER A 151 14.55 -10.71 0.98
N LYS A 152 14.45 -9.40 1.23
CA LYS A 152 13.28 -8.62 0.83
C LYS A 152 13.47 -8.09 -0.57
N ILE A 153 12.41 -8.10 -1.36
CA ILE A 153 12.32 -7.45 -2.66
C ILE A 153 11.42 -6.22 -2.49
N TYR A 154 11.87 -5.10 -3.06
CA TYR A 154 11.21 -3.81 -2.94
C TYR A 154 10.77 -3.33 -4.33
N THR A 155 9.51 -2.93 -4.46
CA THR A 155 9.00 -2.22 -5.64
C THR A 155 8.98 -0.69 -5.43
N TYR A 156 9.29 -0.22 -4.23
CA TYR A 156 9.56 1.19 -3.91
C TYR A 156 11.06 1.49 -3.89
N PHE A 157 11.44 2.76 -3.88
CA PHE A 157 12.84 3.19 -3.66
C PHE A 157 12.96 4.43 -2.79
N VAL A 158 14.19 4.72 -2.38
CA VAL A 158 14.54 5.89 -1.56
C VAL A 158 15.30 6.89 -2.40
N ASP A 159 14.94 8.16 -2.30
CA ASP A 159 15.76 9.27 -2.80
C ASP A 159 15.85 10.40 -1.77
N TYR A 160 16.88 11.23 -1.92
CA TYR A 160 17.21 12.34 -1.06
C TYR A 160 16.96 13.63 -1.82
N LEU A 161 16.16 14.52 -1.24
CA LEU A 161 16.08 15.90 -1.68
C LEU A 161 17.19 16.69 -0.98
N ILE A 162 18.11 17.25 -1.76
CA ILE A 162 19.21 18.07 -1.28
C ILE A 162 19.05 19.49 -1.80
N SER A 163 19.21 20.46 -0.91
CA SER A 163 19.22 21.88 -1.29
C SER A 163 20.65 22.31 -1.59
N ASP A 164 20.86 23.03 -2.68
CA ASP A 164 22.14 23.69 -2.93
C ASP A 164 22.23 25.05 -2.21
N LYS A 165 23.42 25.64 -2.19
CA LYS A 165 23.68 26.94 -1.53
C LYS A 165 22.87 28.11 -2.12
N LYS A 166 22.21 27.92 -3.27
CA LYS A 166 21.37 28.90 -3.95
C LYS A 166 19.88 28.64 -3.72
N GLY A 167 19.53 27.63 -2.92
CA GLY A 167 18.15 27.27 -2.59
C GLY A 167 17.47 26.37 -3.62
N PHE A 168 18.18 25.88 -4.64
CA PHE A 168 17.61 24.90 -5.58
C PHE A 168 17.65 23.51 -4.95
N THR A 169 16.51 22.81 -4.99
CA THR A 169 16.41 21.44 -4.51
C THR A 169 16.58 20.46 -5.67
N LYS A 170 17.38 19.41 -5.47
CA LYS A 170 17.58 18.32 -6.44
C LYS A 170 17.45 16.96 -5.78
N TRP A 171 16.95 15.99 -6.54
CA TRP A 171 16.92 14.59 -6.15
C TRP A 171 18.29 13.95 -6.40
N LYS A 172 18.92 13.41 -5.35
CA LYS A 172 20.32 12.98 -5.38
C LYS A 172 20.53 11.75 -6.26
N ASN A 173 19.71 10.72 -6.12
CA ASN A 173 19.87 9.45 -6.83
C ASN A 173 19.33 9.56 -8.26
N MET A 174 18.23 10.30 -8.46
CA MET A 174 17.66 10.56 -9.78
C MET A 174 18.43 11.61 -10.60
N GLY A 175 19.13 12.54 -9.95
CA GLY A 175 19.86 13.63 -10.62
C GLY A 175 18.96 14.67 -11.30
N THR A 176 17.73 14.88 -10.81
CA THR A 176 16.75 15.82 -11.40
C THR A 176 16.33 16.91 -10.41
N TYR A 177 15.98 18.08 -10.93
CA TYR A 177 15.44 19.22 -10.18
C TYR A 177 13.90 19.25 -10.17
N GLU A 178 13.26 18.49 -11.06
CA GLU A 178 11.80 18.50 -11.20
C GLU A 178 11.15 17.30 -10.52
N LEU A 179 10.10 17.59 -9.75
CA LEU A 179 9.16 16.57 -9.28
C LEU A 179 8.13 16.31 -10.39
N ASN A 180 8.42 15.40 -11.32
CA ASN A 180 7.38 14.97 -12.26
C ASN A 180 6.34 14.15 -11.48
N LYS A 181 5.06 14.55 -11.54
CA LYS A 181 3.93 13.84 -10.89
C LYS A 181 3.84 12.36 -11.30
N ASN A 182 4.45 11.97 -12.43
CA ASN A 182 4.54 10.60 -12.93
C ASN A 182 6.01 10.17 -13.08
N PHE A 183 6.71 9.90 -11.97
CA PHE A 183 8.09 9.44 -12.02
C PHE A 183 8.22 8.12 -12.79
N LYS A 184 9.08 8.11 -13.83
CA LYS A 184 9.32 6.93 -14.70
C LYS A 184 10.64 6.20 -14.45
N LYS A 185 11.56 6.74 -13.63
CA LYS A 185 12.89 6.16 -13.40
C LYS A 185 13.09 5.81 -11.93
N PRO A 186 12.68 4.61 -11.48
CA PRO A 186 13.08 4.09 -10.19
C PRO A 186 14.58 3.77 -10.15
N HIS A 187 15.11 3.60 -8.94
CA HIS A 187 16.47 3.12 -8.73
C HIS A 187 16.70 1.76 -9.46
N PRO A 188 17.88 1.48 -10.04
CA PRO A 188 18.12 0.31 -10.90
C PRO A 188 17.81 -1.06 -10.26
N ASN A 189 17.84 -1.15 -8.93
CA ASN A 189 17.60 -2.38 -8.16
C ASN A 189 16.14 -2.52 -7.67
N VAL A 190 15.23 -1.66 -8.12
CA VAL A 190 13.81 -1.78 -7.80
C VAL A 190 13.19 -2.86 -8.68
N ALA A 191 12.36 -3.71 -8.07
CA ALA A 191 11.57 -4.69 -8.81
C ALA A 191 10.56 -3.96 -9.71
N TYR A 192 10.71 -4.15 -11.02
CA TYR A 192 9.91 -3.49 -12.05
C TYR A 192 8.85 -4.41 -12.64
N TYR A 193 9.14 -5.71 -12.70
CA TYR A 193 8.14 -6.76 -12.92
C TYR A 193 8.33 -7.87 -11.90
N VAL A 194 7.22 -8.41 -11.43
CA VAL A 194 7.17 -9.64 -10.63
C VAL A 194 6.26 -10.60 -11.37
N TYR A 195 6.84 -11.65 -11.95
CA TYR A 195 6.09 -12.71 -12.64
C TYR A 195 5.92 -13.90 -11.72
N PHE A 196 4.71 -14.40 -11.55
CA PHE A 196 4.41 -15.62 -10.81
C PHE A 196 4.20 -16.80 -11.75
N ARG A 197 4.65 -17.98 -11.33
CA ARG A 197 4.48 -19.25 -12.04
C ARG A 197 3.60 -20.18 -11.21
#